data_AF-A0A080LTR9-F1
#
_entry.id   AF-A0A080LTR9-F1
#
_cell.length_a   1.000
_cell.length_b   1.000
_cell.length_c   1.000
_cell.angle_alpha   90.00
_cell.angle_beta   90.00
_cell.angle_gamma   90.00
#
_symmetry.space_group_name_H-M   'P 1'
#
loop_
_entity.id
_entity.type
_entity.pdbx_description
1 polymer ?
#
loop_
_entity_poly.entity_id
_entity_poly.type
_entity_poly.pdbx_seq_one_letter_code
_entity_poly.pdbx_strand_id
1 'polypeptide(L)'
;MSLKSCCLASLFLAIGVLSAACTTTEEKPTAAAPPAPPPLVALPYDQAVRKAAQELLANAKLAKDQKYNMIVDPLVDGNSGVQTEATAAMEQSVVQLVKESYQQVDVKPFTSETVSTLPLLMVGTFTPINLQGKADGERDAYRICFALADLKTGKIISKGLARSLPDGFDPTPLALFREMPVWSKDAATEGYVKTCQGTKAGDPINPAYIDTVLAASTINEAMKAYHGKRYKDSLALFQSVLKNPAGNQARVYAGIYLNQVKLGNKKGAMQAFGQLVDMGLATDRLAVQFNFKPGATAFSQDQQPQYSLWLSEIARQSLRQTSCIEVAGHTRRGMSEQMDERLSLQRAEFVRQKIAAANPAFAKRSQAKGYGSQRAIVGTGKGNDSDALDQRIEFKKVSC
;
A
#
# COMPACT_ATOMS: atom_id res chain seq x y z
N MET A 1 14.02 41.33 -39.11
CA MET A 1 15.23 41.96 -39.68
C MET A 1 15.41 43.32 -39.00
N SER A 2 16.56 43.49 -38.32
CA SER A 2 17.32 44.72 -37.98
C SER A 2 16.54 46.03 -37.71
N LEU A 3 16.69 46.73 -36.58
CA LEU A 3 17.85 47.50 -36.10
C LEU A 3 17.66 47.76 -34.58
N LYS A 4 18.60 47.46 -33.67
CA LYS A 4 19.72 48.31 -33.17
C LYS A 4 19.37 49.79 -32.92
N SER A 5 19.40 50.27 -31.67
CA SER A 5 20.60 50.92 -31.07
C SER A 5 20.25 51.76 -29.83
N CYS A 6 21.17 51.74 -28.86
CA CYS A 6 21.25 52.55 -27.65
C CYS A 6 21.21 54.07 -27.88
N CYS A 7 20.74 54.84 -26.89
CA CYS A 7 21.56 55.86 -26.21
C CYS A 7 20.86 56.54 -25.02
N LEU A 8 21.62 56.60 -23.93
CA LEU A 8 21.71 57.61 -22.86
C LEU A 8 20.72 58.78 -22.85
N ALA A 9 20.20 59.09 -21.65
CA ALA A 9 20.32 60.44 -21.08
C ALA A 9 20.00 60.43 -19.57
N SER A 10 21.03 60.65 -18.76
CA SER A 10 20.91 61.08 -17.37
C SER A 10 20.45 62.54 -17.35
N LEU A 11 19.45 62.88 -16.52
CA LEU A 11 19.21 64.26 -16.10
C LEU A 11 18.85 64.27 -14.62
N PHE A 12 19.74 64.87 -13.83
CA PHE A 12 19.51 65.28 -12.45
C PHE A 12 18.59 66.51 -12.44
N LEU A 13 17.59 66.54 -11.54
CA LEU A 13 17.11 67.81 -10.97
C LEU A 13 16.50 67.62 -9.57
N ALA A 14 17.30 68.06 -8.59
CA ALA A 14 16.96 68.92 -7.45
C ALA A 14 15.74 68.65 -6.51
N ILE A 15 16.14 68.45 -5.24
CA ILE A 15 15.69 69.15 -4.01
C ILE A 15 14.28 68.82 -3.46
N GLY A 16 14.27 68.10 -2.35
CA GLY A 16 13.16 67.99 -1.39
C GLY A 16 13.71 67.90 0.04
N VAL A 17 13.32 68.87 0.86
CA VAL A 17 13.86 69.26 2.17
C VAL A 17 13.63 68.21 3.28
N LEU A 18 14.60 68.15 4.20
CA LEU A 18 14.60 67.34 5.43
C LEU A 18 13.36 67.58 6.32
N SER A 19 12.77 66.49 6.80
CA SER A 19 12.05 66.45 8.07
C SER A 19 12.50 65.20 8.84
N ALA A 20 13.32 65.43 9.87
CA ALA A 20 13.76 64.41 10.81
C ALA A 20 12.63 64.16 11.82
N ALA A 21 11.97 63.00 11.70
CA ALA A 21 11.13 62.44 12.75
C ALA A 21 11.85 61.23 13.34
N CYS A 22 12.33 61.37 14.57
CA CYS A 22 12.77 60.24 15.39
C CYS A 22 11.56 59.35 15.70
N THR A 23 11.42 58.25 14.98
CA THR A 23 10.59 57.13 15.42
C THR A 23 11.53 56.05 15.97
N THR A 24 11.57 55.93 17.30
CA THR A 24 12.11 54.77 18.01
C THR A 24 11.29 53.54 17.62
N THR A 25 11.86 52.69 16.77
CA THR A 25 11.29 51.39 16.41
C THR A 25 11.49 50.44 17.59
N GLU A 26 10.42 50.17 18.34
CA GLU A 26 10.40 49.15 19.37
C GLU A 26 10.40 47.77 18.67
N GLU A 27 11.53 47.07 18.76
CA GLU A 27 11.76 45.78 18.11
C GLU A 27 10.93 44.70 18.82
N LYS A 28 9.86 44.26 18.16
CA LYS A 28 8.99 43.17 18.63
C LYS A 28 9.83 41.90 18.77
N PRO A 29 9.88 41.23 19.95
CA PRO A 29 10.70 40.05 20.13
C PRO A 29 10.23 38.93 19.21
N THR A 30 11.09 38.55 18.26
CA THR A 30 10.93 37.39 17.38
C THR A 30 10.89 36.15 18.25
N ALA A 31 9.70 35.55 18.41
CA ALA A 31 9.56 34.28 19.09
C ALA A 31 10.46 33.24 18.40
N ALA A 32 11.37 32.64 19.17
CA ALA A 32 12.27 31.61 18.68
C ALA A 32 11.47 30.48 18.04
N ALA A 33 11.86 30.09 16.82
CA ALA A 33 11.27 28.94 16.16
C ALA A 33 11.38 27.71 17.10
N PRO A 34 10.34 26.87 17.20
CA PRO A 34 10.40 25.66 17.99
C PRO A 34 11.64 24.82 17.58
N PRO A 35 12.38 24.25 18.53
CA PRO A 35 13.53 23.43 18.21
C PRO A 35 13.09 22.30 17.26
N ALA A 36 13.89 22.08 16.21
CA ALA A 36 13.62 21.02 15.26
C ALA A 36 13.53 19.68 16.00
N PRO A 37 12.50 18.84 15.73
CA PRO A 37 12.37 17.56 16.39
C PRO A 37 13.64 16.72 16.13
N PRO A 38 14.14 15.99 17.14
CA PRO A 38 15.34 15.19 16.97
C PRO A 38 15.18 14.21 15.81
N PRO A 39 16.23 14.00 15.00
CA PRO A 39 16.15 13.08 13.87
C PRO A 39 15.81 11.67 14.37
N LEU A 40 14.84 11.02 13.71
CA LEU A 40 14.45 9.65 14.05
C LEU A 40 15.61 8.70 13.69
N VAL A 41 16.28 8.17 14.71
CA VAL A 41 17.33 7.16 14.56
C VAL A 41 16.71 5.78 14.29
N ALA A 42 17.28 5.04 13.35
CA ALA A 42 16.89 3.66 13.09
C ALA A 42 17.39 2.72 14.20
N LEU A 43 16.48 1.90 14.73
CA LEU A 43 16.74 0.93 15.80
C LEU A 43 16.64 -0.49 15.24
N PRO A 44 17.19 -1.51 15.93
CA PRO A 44 16.85 -2.90 15.65
C PRO A 44 15.34 -3.12 15.68
N TYR A 45 14.83 -4.00 14.82
CA TYR A 45 13.40 -4.22 14.59
C TYR A 45 12.56 -4.32 15.88
N ASP A 46 12.92 -5.23 16.79
CA ASP A 46 12.17 -5.42 18.05
C ASP A 46 12.16 -4.17 18.94
N GLN A 47 13.26 -3.41 18.95
CA GLN A 47 13.37 -2.18 19.72
C GLN A 47 12.54 -1.06 19.09
N ALA A 48 12.55 -0.97 17.76
CA ALA A 48 11.75 0.00 17.02
C ALA A 48 10.25 -0.24 17.23
N VAL A 49 9.79 -1.50 17.16
CA VAL A 49 8.40 -1.89 17.42
C VAL A 49 7.99 -1.55 18.84
N ARG A 50 8.78 -1.96 19.85
CA ARG A 50 8.48 -1.66 21.26
C ARG A 50 8.44 -0.16 21.53
N LYS A 51 9.41 0.60 21.02
CA LYS A 51 9.44 2.06 21.16
C LYS A 51 8.18 2.70 20.58
N ALA A 52 7.82 2.36 19.34
CA ALA A 52 6.61 2.91 18.71
C ALA A 52 5.34 2.54 19.48
N ALA A 53 5.24 1.30 20.01
CA ALA A 53 4.09 0.86 20.79
C ALA A 53 3.98 1.59 22.15
N GLN A 54 5.10 1.78 22.85
CA GLN A 54 5.16 2.54 24.10
C GLN A 54 4.77 4.00 23.88
N GLU A 55 5.30 4.63 22.84
CA GLU A 55 4.91 6.00 22.47
C GLU A 55 3.43 6.09 22.15
N LEU A 56 2.88 5.15 21.38
CA LEU A 56 1.45 5.10 21.04
C LEU A 56 0.59 5.11 22.30
N LEU A 57 0.86 4.21 23.25
CA LEU A 57 0.01 4.03 24.41
C LEU A 57 0.24 5.12 25.48
N ALA A 58 1.47 5.62 25.64
CA ALA A 58 1.77 6.75 26.51
C ALA A 58 1.08 8.05 26.03
N ASN A 59 1.15 8.33 24.72
CA ASN A 59 0.55 9.53 24.12
C ASN A 59 -0.99 9.50 24.12
N ALA A 60 -1.60 8.32 24.20
CA ALA A 60 -3.04 8.17 24.25
C ALA A 60 -3.67 8.69 25.57
N LYS A 61 -2.86 8.84 26.63
CA LYS A 61 -3.30 9.33 27.95
C LYS A 61 -4.57 8.65 28.46
N LEU A 62 -4.67 7.34 28.24
CA LEU A 62 -5.82 6.54 28.68
C LEU A 62 -5.93 6.56 30.22
N ALA A 63 -7.12 6.83 30.73
CA ALA A 63 -7.36 6.91 32.18
C ALA A 63 -7.13 5.54 32.83
N LYS A 64 -6.38 5.48 33.94
CA LYS A 64 -6.00 4.19 34.57
C LYS A 64 -7.17 3.49 35.26
N ASP A 65 -8.18 4.26 35.65
CA ASP A 65 -9.40 3.82 36.33
C ASP A 65 -10.51 3.38 35.36
N GLN A 66 -10.39 3.67 34.06
CA GLN A 66 -11.35 3.26 33.04
C GLN A 66 -10.87 2.01 32.29
N LYS A 67 -11.78 1.08 31.99
CA LYS A 67 -11.50 -0.07 31.11
C LYS A 67 -11.77 0.27 29.64
N TYR A 68 -10.84 -0.11 28.77
CA TYR A 68 -10.94 0.07 27.33
C TYR A 68 -10.82 -1.28 26.62
N ASN A 69 -11.74 -1.55 25.70
CA ASN A 69 -11.53 -2.61 24.71
C ASN A 69 -10.70 -2.05 23.57
N MET A 70 -9.67 -2.77 23.15
CA MET A 70 -8.86 -2.45 21.98
C MET A 70 -8.88 -3.62 21.00
N ILE A 71 -9.02 -3.32 19.73
CA ILE A 71 -8.80 -4.25 18.62
C ILE A 71 -7.59 -3.81 17.81
N VAL A 72 -6.92 -4.76 17.16
CA VAL A 72 -5.86 -4.49 16.19
C VAL A 72 -6.35 -4.99 14.84
N ASP A 73 -6.52 -4.09 13.87
CA ASP A 73 -6.68 -4.50 12.47
C ASP A 73 -5.29 -4.95 11.97
N PRO A 74 -5.17 -6.14 11.33
CA PRO A 74 -3.89 -6.67 10.89
C PRO A 74 -2.97 -5.66 10.21
N LEU A 75 -1.75 -5.59 10.72
CA LEU A 75 -0.76 -4.61 10.27
C LEU A 75 -0.26 -4.97 8.86
N VAL A 76 0.03 -3.96 8.04
CA VAL A 76 0.38 -4.16 6.62
C VAL A 76 1.66 -3.43 6.22
N ASP A 77 2.27 -3.87 5.12
CA ASP A 77 3.27 -3.08 4.42
C ASP A 77 2.64 -1.80 3.86
N GLY A 78 3.22 -0.64 4.15
CA GLY A 78 2.60 0.63 3.78
C GLY A 78 2.61 0.94 2.28
N ASN A 79 3.49 0.31 1.50
CA ASN A 79 3.58 0.56 0.07
C ASN A 79 2.57 -0.31 -0.71
N SER A 80 2.55 -1.59 -0.39
CA SER A 80 1.77 -2.64 -1.05
C SER A 80 0.42 -2.94 -0.40
N GLY A 81 0.25 -2.66 0.90
CA GLY A 81 -0.95 -3.01 1.65
C GLY A 81 -1.08 -4.50 2.00
N VAL A 82 -0.03 -5.30 1.81
CA VAL A 82 -0.03 -6.74 2.11
C VAL A 82 0.43 -7.02 3.54
N GLN A 83 -0.04 -8.11 4.13
CA GLN A 83 0.50 -8.61 5.40
C GLN A 83 1.71 -9.49 5.14
N THR A 84 2.69 -9.39 6.02
CA THR A 84 3.92 -10.20 6.01
C THR A 84 4.13 -10.88 7.36
N GLU A 85 5.04 -11.84 7.42
CA GLU A 85 5.44 -12.45 8.70
C GLU A 85 5.94 -11.38 9.69
N ALA A 86 6.66 -10.36 9.23
CA ALA A 86 7.08 -9.22 10.03
C ALA A 86 5.89 -8.42 10.58
N THR A 87 4.88 -8.10 9.76
CA THR A 87 3.74 -7.32 10.27
C THR A 87 2.88 -8.12 11.25
N ALA A 88 2.78 -9.43 11.07
CA ALA A 88 2.15 -10.33 12.04
C ALA A 88 2.93 -10.41 13.37
N ALA A 89 4.27 -10.54 13.32
CA ALA A 89 5.13 -10.53 14.50
C ALA A 89 5.09 -9.17 15.24
N MET A 90 4.97 -8.08 14.48
CA MET A 90 4.78 -6.72 15.01
C MET A 90 3.49 -6.61 15.80
N GLU A 91 2.37 -7.13 15.27
CA GLU A 91 1.08 -7.17 15.97
C GLU A 91 1.21 -7.94 17.29
N GLN A 92 1.78 -9.15 17.25
CA GLN A 92 1.98 -9.96 18.45
C GLN A 92 2.80 -9.23 19.52
N SER A 93 3.88 -8.55 19.12
CA SER A 93 4.72 -7.77 20.03
C SER A 93 3.96 -6.63 20.71
N VAL A 94 3.11 -5.92 19.95
CA VAL A 94 2.25 -4.86 20.51
C VAL A 94 1.24 -5.44 21.48
N VAL A 95 0.53 -6.51 21.09
CA VAL A 95 -0.48 -7.15 21.93
C VAL A 95 0.14 -7.64 23.25
N GLN A 96 1.33 -8.22 23.18
CA GLN A 96 2.07 -8.65 24.37
C GLN A 96 2.41 -7.47 25.28
N LEU A 97 2.93 -6.37 24.72
CA LEU A 97 3.26 -5.17 25.47
C LEU A 97 2.05 -4.55 26.17
N VAL A 98 0.90 -4.52 25.49
CA VAL A 98 -0.36 -4.02 26.08
C VAL A 98 -0.77 -4.87 27.27
N LYS A 99 -0.76 -6.20 27.12
CA LYS A 99 -1.12 -7.14 28.18
C LYS A 99 -0.21 -7.02 29.41
N GLU A 100 1.08 -6.81 29.19
CA GLU A 100 2.07 -6.70 30.28
C GLU A 100 2.00 -5.35 31.00
N SER A 101 1.82 -4.25 30.26
CA SER A 101 2.06 -2.89 30.79
C SER A 101 0.82 -2.01 30.92
N TYR A 102 -0.33 -2.40 30.33
CA TYR A 102 -1.54 -1.57 30.25
C TYR A 102 -2.77 -2.36 30.70
N GLN A 103 -2.85 -2.66 32.00
CA GLN A 103 -3.93 -3.46 32.63
C GLN A 103 -5.34 -2.89 32.44
N GLN A 104 -5.46 -1.62 32.07
CA GLN A 104 -6.72 -0.97 31.76
C GLN A 104 -7.22 -1.23 30.32
N VAL A 105 -6.39 -1.81 29.45
CA VAL A 105 -6.70 -2.12 28.05
C VAL A 105 -6.84 -3.63 27.86
N ASP A 106 -8.03 -4.05 27.43
CA ASP A 106 -8.34 -5.44 27.09
C ASP A 106 -8.30 -5.62 25.57
N VAL A 107 -7.34 -6.40 25.07
CA VAL A 107 -7.18 -6.64 23.63
C VAL A 107 -8.15 -7.73 23.18
N LYS A 108 -9.11 -7.36 22.35
CA LYS A 108 -10.15 -8.24 21.79
C LYS A 108 -9.83 -8.69 20.37
N PRO A 109 -10.34 -9.85 19.93
CA PRO A 109 -10.21 -10.30 18.54
C PRO A 109 -10.85 -9.31 17.54
N PHE A 110 -10.16 -9.03 16.45
CA PHE A 110 -10.72 -8.24 15.34
C PHE A 110 -11.76 -9.04 14.56
N THR A 111 -13.01 -8.93 15.01
CA THR A 111 -14.22 -9.63 14.53
C THR A 111 -15.35 -8.63 14.37
N SER A 112 -16.34 -8.98 13.53
CA SER A 112 -17.52 -8.13 13.34
C SER A 112 -18.25 -7.81 14.65
N GLU A 113 -18.45 -8.81 15.51
CA GLU A 113 -19.05 -8.67 16.84
C GLU A 113 -18.33 -7.61 17.70
N THR A 114 -17.00 -7.69 17.78
CA THR A 114 -16.23 -6.76 18.59
C THR A 114 -16.22 -5.35 17.98
N VAL A 115 -16.07 -5.22 16.66
CA VAL A 115 -16.08 -3.92 15.97
C VAL A 115 -17.41 -3.19 16.19
N SER A 116 -18.53 -3.91 16.20
CA SER A 116 -19.86 -3.34 16.46
C SER A 116 -20.01 -2.71 17.86
N THR A 117 -19.13 -3.01 18.81
CA THR A 117 -19.11 -2.35 20.14
C THR A 117 -18.36 -1.02 20.17
N LEU A 118 -17.83 -0.58 19.01
CA LEU A 118 -17.03 0.64 18.85
C LEU A 118 -15.84 0.71 19.83
N PRO A 119 -14.94 -0.29 19.84
CA PRO A 119 -13.74 -0.30 20.68
C PRO A 119 -12.70 0.73 20.20
N LEU A 120 -11.61 0.88 20.95
CA LEU A 120 -10.41 1.49 20.42
C LEU A 120 -9.85 0.62 19.28
N LEU A 121 -9.47 1.23 18.17
CA LEU A 121 -8.93 0.57 17.00
C LEU A 121 -7.48 0.97 16.81
N MET A 122 -6.59 -0.02 16.85
CA MET A 122 -5.22 0.15 16.45
C MET A 122 -5.03 -0.27 14.99
N VAL A 123 -4.37 0.60 14.23
CA VAL A 123 -3.84 0.31 12.89
C VAL A 123 -2.34 0.55 12.88
N GLY A 124 -1.64 -0.15 12.01
CA GLY A 124 -0.21 0.05 11.82
C GLY A 124 0.32 -0.35 10.47
N THR A 125 1.45 0.26 10.12
CA THR A 125 2.16 0.00 8.88
C THR A 125 3.64 -0.16 9.11
N PHE A 126 4.26 -1.05 8.34
CA PHE A 126 5.70 -1.24 8.29
C PHE A 126 6.17 -0.99 6.86
N THR A 127 6.85 0.13 6.60
CA THR A 127 7.06 0.62 5.23
C THR A 127 8.53 0.75 4.91
N PRO A 128 9.06 0.05 3.90
CA PRO A 128 10.42 0.26 3.47
C PRO A 128 10.55 1.67 2.88
N ILE A 129 11.61 2.38 3.26
CA ILE A 129 11.89 3.78 2.91
C ILE A 129 13.40 4.02 2.74
N ASN A 130 13.77 5.10 2.06
CA ASN A 130 15.14 5.62 2.08
C ASN A 130 15.44 6.39 3.38
N LEU A 131 16.70 6.76 3.57
CA LEU A 131 17.16 7.56 4.72
C LEU A 131 16.48 8.93 4.82
N GLN A 132 15.96 9.48 3.72
CA GLN A 132 15.17 10.73 3.71
C GLN A 132 13.70 10.51 4.11
N GLY A 133 13.31 9.29 4.44
CA GLY A 133 11.98 8.95 4.90
C GLY A 133 10.93 8.79 3.79
N LYS A 134 11.37 8.74 2.53
CA LYS A 134 10.52 8.58 1.35
C LYS A 134 10.46 7.12 0.90
N ALA A 135 9.39 6.74 0.22
CA ALA A 135 9.19 5.41 -0.34
C ALA A 135 9.73 5.29 -1.78
N ASP A 136 10.66 6.15 -2.20
CA ASP A 136 11.33 6.14 -3.49
C ASP A 136 12.84 5.84 -3.35
N GLY A 137 13.51 5.47 -4.44
CA GLY A 137 14.95 5.16 -4.42
C GLY A 137 15.31 3.88 -3.65
N GLU A 138 16.41 3.92 -2.90
CA GLU A 138 16.87 2.81 -2.04
C GLU A 138 16.01 2.64 -0.78
N ARG A 139 16.07 1.46 -0.15
CA ARG A 139 15.24 1.10 1.01
C ARG A 139 16.13 0.78 2.21
N ASP A 140 16.79 1.81 2.71
CA ASP A 140 17.82 1.70 3.74
C ASP A 140 17.25 1.56 5.16
N ALA A 141 15.96 1.80 5.33
CA ALA A 141 15.27 1.72 6.61
C ALA A 141 13.80 1.32 6.43
N TYR A 142 13.13 1.09 7.56
CA TYR A 142 11.69 0.94 7.59
C TYR A 142 11.04 1.98 8.51
N ARG A 143 9.92 2.56 8.05
CA ARG A 143 9.01 3.35 8.86
C ARG A 143 8.06 2.41 9.59
N ILE A 144 8.04 2.50 10.91
CA ILE A 144 6.94 1.99 11.72
C ILE A 144 6.00 3.16 11.99
N CYS A 145 4.73 2.96 11.66
CA CYS A 145 3.66 3.84 12.08
C CYS A 145 2.61 3.02 12.81
N PHE A 146 2.21 3.50 13.98
CA PHE A 146 1.02 3.07 14.69
C PHE A 146 0.05 4.25 14.85
N ALA A 147 -1.24 3.98 14.72
CA ALA A 147 -2.32 4.89 15.06
C ALA A 147 -3.30 4.18 15.97
N LEU A 148 -3.70 4.85 17.04
CA LEU A 148 -4.78 4.42 17.90
C LEU A 148 -5.94 5.39 17.66
N ALA A 149 -7.08 4.83 17.29
CA ALA A 149 -8.29 5.57 17.01
C ALA A 149 -9.40 5.14 17.96
N ASP A 150 -10.33 6.04 18.21
CA ASP A 150 -11.56 5.73 18.94
C ASP A 150 -12.71 5.62 17.94
N LEU A 151 -13.26 4.42 17.78
CA LEU A 151 -14.36 4.17 16.85
C LEU A 151 -15.66 4.88 17.25
N LYS A 152 -15.82 5.26 18.52
CA LYS A 152 -17.00 6.03 18.97
C LYS A 152 -16.97 7.44 18.43
N THR A 153 -15.80 8.07 18.43
CA THR A 153 -15.63 9.45 17.97
C THR A 153 -15.19 9.54 16.51
N GLY A 154 -14.71 8.44 15.93
CA GLY A 154 -14.15 8.40 14.58
C GLY A 154 -12.83 9.15 14.45
N LYS A 155 -12.10 9.36 15.56
CA LYS A 155 -10.89 10.19 15.61
C LYS A 155 -9.66 9.40 16.01
N ILE A 156 -8.52 9.84 15.50
CA ILE A 156 -7.22 9.38 15.96
C ILE A 156 -6.93 10.01 17.32
N ILE A 157 -6.69 9.17 18.34
CA ILE A 157 -6.38 9.63 19.69
C ILE A 157 -4.89 9.61 19.99
N SER A 158 -4.11 8.79 19.27
CA SER A 158 -2.66 8.71 19.49
C SER A 158 -1.89 8.17 18.29
N LYS A 159 -0.58 8.48 18.27
CA LYS A 159 0.41 8.03 17.29
C LYS A 159 1.66 7.52 18.00
N GLY A 160 2.27 6.48 17.43
CA GLY A 160 3.57 5.98 17.81
C GLY A 160 4.42 5.75 16.55
N LEU A 161 5.65 6.25 16.54
CA LEU A 161 6.50 6.27 15.34
C LEU A 161 7.91 5.80 15.66
N ALA A 162 8.46 4.95 14.81
CA ALA A 162 9.86 4.56 14.90
C ALA A 162 10.46 4.30 13.52
N ARG A 163 11.79 4.23 13.50
CA ARG A 163 12.55 3.74 12.36
C ARG A 163 13.20 2.44 12.74
N SER A 164 13.07 1.44 11.88
CA SER A 164 13.78 0.17 12.00
C SER A 164 14.91 0.10 10.99
N LEU A 165 16.01 -0.53 11.37
CA LEU A 165 17.00 -1.08 10.45
C LEU A 165 16.33 -2.09 9.49
N PRO A 166 16.90 -2.37 8.30
CA PRO A 166 16.27 -3.20 7.26
C PRO A 166 16.37 -4.71 7.48
N ASP A 167 16.92 -5.12 8.64
CA ASP A 167 17.21 -6.51 9.01
C ASP A 167 16.57 -6.90 10.36
N GLY A 168 16.61 -8.19 10.68
CA GLY A 168 16.10 -8.74 11.93
C GLY A 168 14.61 -9.11 11.94
N PHE A 169 14.00 -9.27 10.76
CA PHE A 169 12.61 -9.68 10.58
C PHE A 169 12.43 -10.44 9.26
N ASP A 170 11.30 -11.15 9.11
CA ASP A 170 10.93 -11.85 7.88
C ASP A 170 9.90 -11.03 7.07
N PRO A 171 10.27 -10.40 5.95
CA PRO A 171 9.35 -9.62 5.12
C PRO A 171 8.49 -10.46 4.17
N THR A 172 8.53 -11.80 4.25
CA THR A 172 7.76 -12.69 3.37
C THR A 172 6.26 -12.44 3.51
N PRO A 173 5.49 -12.25 2.42
CA PRO A 173 4.05 -12.06 2.52
C PRO A 173 3.37 -13.33 3.06
N LEU A 174 2.25 -13.16 3.78
CA LEU A 174 1.47 -14.31 4.25
C LEU A 174 0.92 -15.10 3.05
N ALA A 175 0.63 -16.40 3.27
CA ALA A 175 0.30 -17.35 2.19
C ALA A 175 -0.77 -16.84 1.19
N LEU A 176 -1.86 -16.27 1.69
CA LEU A 176 -2.93 -15.75 0.82
C LEU A 176 -2.40 -14.65 -0.12
N PHE A 177 -1.55 -13.74 0.37
CA PHE A 177 -0.95 -12.66 -0.42
C PHE A 177 0.12 -13.17 -1.40
N ARG A 178 0.90 -14.19 -1.02
CA ARG A 178 1.86 -14.84 -1.93
C ARG A 178 1.20 -15.55 -3.10
N GLU A 179 0.02 -16.12 -2.86
CA GLU A 179 -0.69 -16.89 -3.87
C GLU A 179 -1.61 -16.02 -4.75
N MET A 180 -1.82 -14.74 -4.41
CA MET A 180 -2.73 -13.85 -5.16
C MET A 180 -2.30 -13.71 -6.63
N PRO A 181 -3.21 -13.94 -7.60
CA PRO A 181 -2.87 -13.82 -9.01
C PRO A 181 -2.71 -12.36 -9.46
N VAL A 182 -3.40 -11.46 -8.76
CA VAL A 182 -3.51 -10.04 -9.04
C VAL A 182 -3.29 -9.29 -7.75
N TRP A 183 -2.39 -8.33 -7.80
CA TRP A 183 -2.33 -7.26 -6.82
C TRP A 183 -3.11 -6.07 -7.34
N SER A 184 -3.91 -5.46 -6.47
CA SER A 184 -4.58 -4.21 -6.77
C SER A 184 -4.64 -3.39 -5.48
N LYS A 185 -4.32 -2.11 -5.59
CA LYS A 185 -4.37 -1.17 -4.47
C LYS A 185 -5.75 -0.56 -4.39
N ASP A 186 -6.62 -1.19 -3.59
CA ASP A 186 -7.99 -0.74 -3.38
C ASP A 186 -8.08 0.47 -2.42
N ALA A 187 -9.19 1.20 -2.49
CA ALA A 187 -9.40 2.43 -1.74
C ALA A 187 -9.47 2.21 -0.21
N ALA A 188 -9.97 1.05 0.24
CA ALA A 188 -10.06 0.74 1.66
C ALA A 188 -8.66 0.53 2.25
N THR A 189 -7.81 -0.24 1.56
CA THR A 189 -6.41 -0.46 1.93
C THR A 189 -5.60 0.84 1.85
N GLU A 190 -5.83 1.67 0.83
CA GLU A 190 -5.21 3.00 0.76
C GLU A 190 -5.67 3.93 1.90
N GLY A 191 -6.95 3.88 2.26
CA GLY A 191 -7.52 4.59 3.40
C GLY A 191 -6.93 4.14 4.74
N TYR A 192 -6.72 2.83 4.91
CA TYR A 192 -6.03 2.25 6.08
C TYR A 192 -4.62 2.82 6.21
N VAL A 193 -3.83 2.78 5.12
CA VAL A 193 -2.45 3.29 5.13
C VAL A 193 -2.44 4.79 5.42
N LYS A 194 -3.35 5.57 4.82
CA LYS A 194 -3.48 7.02 5.08
C LYS A 194 -3.89 7.33 6.51
N THR A 195 -4.74 6.51 7.13
CA THR A 195 -5.12 6.60 8.55
C THR A 195 -3.90 6.42 9.47
N CYS A 196 -2.90 5.65 9.05
CA CYS A 196 -1.65 5.63 9.78
C CYS A 196 -0.74 6.80 9.38
N GLN A 197 -0.39 6.93 8.11
CA GLN A 197 0.76 7.72 7.70
C GLN A 197 0.45 9.18 7.40
N GLY A 198 -0.82 9.52 7.20
CA GLY A 198 -1.29 10.83 6.74
C GLY A 198 -2.07 11.64 7.78
N THR A 199 -2.15 11.17 9.03
CA THR A 199 -2.94 11.82 10.09
C THR A 199 -2.14 12.02 11.38
N LYS A 200 -2.59 12.96 12.21
CA LYS A 200 -2.13 13.20 13.59
C LYS A 200 -3.28 13.00 14.59
N ALA A 201 -2.98 13.04 15.89
CA ALA A 201 -4.00 12.99 16.92
C ALA A 201 -5.00 14.16 16.77
N GLY A 202 -6.28 13.88 16.92
CA GLY A 202 -7.40 14.79 16.69
C GLY A 202 -8.01 14.72 15.28
N ASP A 203 -7.26 14.22 14.29
CA ASP A 203 -7.76 14.07 12.92
C ASP A 203 -8.81 12.94 12.83
N PRO A 204 -9.72 12.98 11.84
CA PRO A 204 -10.64 11.89 11.57
C PRO A 204 -9.92 10.66 11.00
N ILE A 205 -10.48 9.47 11.25
CA ILE A 205 -10.12 8.25 10.52
C ILE A 205 -10.48 8.45 9.04
N ASN A 206 -9.69 7.89 8.12
CA ASN A 206 -9.97 8.03 6.70
C ASN A 206 -11.34 7.39 6.36
N PRO A 207 -12.26 8.10 5.66
CA PRO A 207 -13.60 7.61 5.37
C PRO A 207 -13.60 6.31 4.58
N ALA A 208 -12.71 6.16 3.59
CA ALA A 208 -12.61 4.95 2.79
C ALA A 208 -12.26 3.70 3.62
N TYR A 209 -11.65 3.88 4.79
CA TYR A 209 -11.35 2.81 5.72
C TYR A 209 -12.43 2.63 6.80
N ILE A 210 -12.83 3.69 7.51
CA ILE A 210 -13.81 3.56 8.60
C ILE A 210 -15.14 3.01 8.10
N ASP A 211 -15.59 3.43 6.91
CA ASP A 211 -16.85 2.95 6.32
C ASP A 211 -16.78 1.47 5.93
N THR A 212 -15.58 0.89 5.87
CA THR A 212 -15.34 -0.50 5.49
C THR A 212 -14.76 -1.35 6.63
N VAL A 213 -14.61 -0.82 7.85
CA VAL A 213 -13.96 -1.52 8.98
C VAL A 213 -14.70 -2.82 9.37
N LEU A 214 -16.03 -2.83 9.31
CA LEU A 214 -16.82 -4.04 9.52
C LEU A 214 -16.52 -5.10 8.45
N ALA A 215 -16.44 -4.70 7.18
CA ALA A 215 -16.03 -5.60 6.10
C ALA A 215 -14.59 -6.10 6.31
N ALA A 216 -13.67 -5.23 6.74
CA ALA A 216 -12.29 -5.59 7.04
C ALA A 216 -12.19 -6.67 8.13
N SER A 217 -13.02 -6.59 9.19
CA SER A 217 -13.06 -7.64 10.23
C SER A 217 -13.53 -9.00 9.71
N THR A 218 -14.55 -9.03 8.85
CA THR A 218 -15.03 -10.30 8.25
C THR A 218 -14.00 -10.85 7.26
N ILE A 219 -13.31 -9.98 6.52
CA ILE A 219 -12.20 -10.35 5.64
C ILE A 219 -11.05 -10.97 6.45
N ASN A 220 -10.74 -10.42 7.63
CA ASN A 220 -9.76 -11.00 8.55
C ASN A 220 -10.16 -12.42 9.00
N GLU A 221 -11.42 -12.64 9.36
CA GLU A 221 -11.93 -13.97 9.69
C GLU A 221 -11.82 -14.94 8.50
N ALA A 222 -12.11 -14.47 7.29
CA ALA A 222 -11.95 -15.25 6.05
C ALA A 222 -10.49 -15.63 5.79
N MET A 223 -9.55 -14.71 5.99
CA MET A 223 -8.11 -14.97 5.86
C MET A 223 -7.61 -15.97 6.91
N LYS A 224 -8.04 -15.83 8.17
CA LYS A 224 -7.72 -16.82 9.23
C LYS A 224 -8.22 -18.22 8.87
N ALA A 225 -9.43 -18.33 8.32
CA ALA A 225 -9.96 -19.60 7.83
C ALA A 225 -9.12 -20.15 6.65
N TYR A 226 -8.67 -19.30 5.73
CA TYR A 226 -7.80 -19.70 4.62
C TYR A 226 -6.47 -20.28 5.11
N HIS A 227 -5.80 -19.57 6.02
CA HIS A 227 -4.55 -20.02 6.63
C HIS A 227 -4.72 -21.33 7.41
N GLY A 228 -5.85 -21.49 8.08
CA GLY A 228 -6.25 -22.75 8.72
C GLY A 228 -6.69 -23.86 7.75
N LYS A 229 -6.54 -23.68 6.42
CA LYS A 229 -6.97 -24.61 5.36
C LYS A 229 -8.47 -24.94 5.36
N ARG A 230 -9.29 -24.13 6.03
CA ARG A 230 -10.76 -24.22 6.05
C ARG A 230 -11.33 -23.47 4.85
N TYR A 231 -11.03 -23.95 3.65
CA TYR A 231 -11.31 -23.23 2.40
C TYR A 231 -12.81 -23.01 2.14
N LYS A 232 -13.68 -23.94 2.57
CA LYS A 232 -15.14 -23.76 2.47
C LYS A 232 -15.62 -22.61 3.34
N ASP A 233 -15.19 -22.56 4.60
CA ASP A 233 -15.55 -21.49 5.54
C ASP A 233 -15.00 -20.14 5.07
N SER A 234 -13.73 -20.11 4.65
CA SER A 234 -13.09 -18.91 4.10
C SER A 234 -13.84 -18.38 2.88
N LEU A 235 -14.23 -19.26 1.95
CA LEU A 235 -15.02 -18.87 0.79
C LEU A 235 -16.36 -18.26 1.19
N ALA A 236 -17.08 -18.90 2.12
CA ALA A 236 -18.37 -18.41 2.59
C ALA A 236 -18.27 -17.02 3.24
N LEU A 237 -17.22 -16.79 4.04
CA LEU A 237 -16.94 -15.49 4.67
C LEU A 237 -16.59 -14.41 3.63
N PHE A 238 -15.74 -14.71 2.63
CA PHE A 238 -15.48 -13.75 1.56
C PHE A 238 -16.74 -13.43 0.74
N GLN A 239 -17.58 -14.42 0.45
CA GLN A 239 -18.84 -14.20 -0.26
C GLN A 239 -19.85 -13.42 0.58
N SER A 240 -19.89 -13.60 1.90
CA SER A 240 -20.81 -12.85 2.76
C SER A 240 -20.49 -11.37 2.81
N VAL A 241 -19.20 -11.01 2.70
CA VAL A 241 -18.76 -9.61 2.63
C VAL A 241 -19.37 -8.88 1.42
N LEU A 242 -19.54 -9.57 0.28
CA LEU A 242 -20.13 -9.00 -0.94
C LEU A 242 -21.64 -8.67 -0.82
N LYS A 243 -22.32 -9.09 0.25
CA LYS A 243 -23.72 -8.70 0.51
C LYS A 243 -23.85 -7.21 0.86
N ASN A 244 -22.74 -6.56 1.22
CA ASN A 244 -22.68 -5.14 1.49
C ASN A 244 -21.78 -4.45 0.43
N PRO A 245 -22.19 -3.30 -0.15
CA PRO A 245 -21.35 -2.55 -1.08
C PRO A 245 -19.95 -2.22 -0.55
N ALA A 246 -19.80 -1.98 0.76
CA ALA A 246 -18.52 -1.74 1.43
C ALA A 246 -17.54 -2.93 1.28
N GLY A 247 -18.06 -4.13 1.01
CA GLY A 247 -17.31 -5.34 0.79
C GLY A 247 -16.82 -5.56 -0.65
N ASN A 248 -17.24 -4.71 -1.61
CA ASN A 248 -16.84 -4.83 -3.01
C ASN A 248 -15.38 -4.37 -3.22
N GLN A 249 -14.42 -5.18 -2.78
CA GLN A 249 -12.99 -4.88 -2.73
C GLN A 249 -12.17 -5.93 -3.49
N ALA A 250 -11.05 -5.53 -4.10
CA ALA A 250 -10.21 -6.44 -4.88
C ALA A 250 -9.72 -7.63 -4.03
N ARG A 251 -9.27 -7.40 -2.79
CA ARG A 251 -8.84 -8.47 -1.88
C ARG A 251 -9.92 -9.52 -1.59
N VAL A 252 -11.20 -9.16 -1.66
CA VAL A 252 -12.32 -10.10 -1.48
C VAL A 252 -12.42 -11.04 -2.67
N TYR A 253 -12.39 -10.52 -3.91
CA TYR A 253 -12.40 -11.38 -5.10
C TYR A 253 -11.11 -12.19 -5.24
N ALA A 254 -9.97 -11.70 -4.77
CA ALA A 254 -8.73 -12.49 -4.67
C ALA A 254 -8.90 -13.67 -3.70
N GLY A 255 -9.49 -13.42 -2.52
CA GLY A 255 -9.85 -14.47 -1.57
C GLY A 255 -10.82 -15.51 -2.14
N ILE A 256 -11.87 -15.07 -2.85
CA ILE A 256 -12.82 -15.96 -3.52
C ILE A 256 -12.09 -16.79 -4.59
N TYR A 257 -11.29 -16.16 -5.44
CA TYR A 257 -10.50 -16.83 -6.47
C TYR A 257 -9.65 -17.96 -5.88
N LEU A 258 -8.86 -17.65 -4.86
CA LEU A 258 -7.93 -18.61 -4.25
C LEU A 258 -8.67 -19.78 -3.60
N ASN A 259 -9.74 -19.50 -2.85
CA ASN A 259 -10.54 -20.57 -2.25
C ASN A 259 -11.19 -21.45 -3.32
N GLN A 260 -11.74 -20.89 -4.40
CA GLN A 260 -12.33 -21.67 -5.49
C GLN A 260 -11.28 -22.56 -6.17
N VAL A 261 -10.04 -22.08 -6.34
CA VAL A 261 -8.91 -22.88 -6.84
C VAL A 261 -8.60 -24.03 -5.89
N LYS A 262 -8.46 -23.78 -4.58
CA LYS A 262 -8.20 -24.83 -3.57
C LYS A 262 -9.33 -25.86 -3.49
N LEU A 263 -10.56 -25.48 -3.84
CA LEU A 263 -11.74 -26.35 -3.89
C LEU A 263 -11.96 -27.02 -5.26
N GLY A 264 -11.09 -26.78 -6.25
CA GLY A 264 -11.21 -27.35 -7.60
C GLY A 264 -12.32 -26.75 -8.48
N ASN A 265 -12.97 -25.66 -8.03
CA ASN A 265 -14.04 -25.01 -8.79
C ASN A 265 -13.49 -23.96 -9.77
N LYS A 266 -13.05 -24.44 -10.93
CA LYS A 266 -12.47 -23.61 -12.00
C LYS A 266 -13.42 -22.50 -12.50
N LYS A 267 -14.71 -22.78 -12.61
CA LYS A 267 -15.71 -21.80 -13.10
C LYS A 267 -15.85 -20.65 -12.09
N GLY A 268 -16.04 -20.97 -10.81
CA GLY A 268 -16.12 -19.98 -9.74
C GLY A 268 -14.84 -19.15 -9.61
N ALA A 269 -13.68 -19.79 -9.74
CA ALA A 269 -12.40 -19.10 -9.75
C ALA A 269 -12.33 -18.06 -10.89
N MET A 270 -12.59 -18.47 -12.13
CA MET A 270 -12.49 -17.54 -13.27
C MET A 270 -13.54 -16.42 -13.24
N GLN A 271 -14.72 -16.66 -12.64
CA GLN A 271 -15.69 -15.58 -12.39
C GLN A 271 -15.13 -14.52 -11.44
N ALA A 272 -14.50 -14.94 -10.33
CA ALA A 272 -13.86 -14.01 -9.39
C ALA A 272 -12.64 -13.30 -10.01
N PHE A 273 -11.85 -14.03 -10.81
CA PHE A 273 -10.73 -13.43 -11.56
C PHE A 273 -11.22 -12.35 -12.54
N GLY A 274 -12.33 -12.61 -13.25
CA GLY A 274 -12.94 -11.62 -14.15
C GLY A 274 -13.34 -10.33 -13.44
N GLN A 275 -13.81 -10.42 -12.18
CA GLN A 275 -14.10 -9.24 -11.34
C GLN A 275 -12.82 -8.50 -10.93
N LEU A 276 -11.76 -9.22 -10.56
CA LEU A 276 -10.44 -8.60 -10.27
C LEU A 276 -9.91 -7.81 -11.46
N VAL A 277 -10.01 -8.38 -12.67
CA VAL A 277 -9.59 -7.72 -13.91
C VAL A 277 -10.42 -6.46 -14.15
N ASP A 278 -11.75 -6.55 -14.03
CA ASP A 278 -12.64 -5.41 -14.22
C ASP A 278 -12.33 -4.26 -13.24
N MET A 279 -12.20 -4.57 -11.95
CA MET A 279 -11.84 -3.61 -10.92
C MET A 279 -10.45 -3.00 -11.17
N GLY A 280 -9.46 -3.83 -11.51
CA GLY A 280 -8.10 -3.37 -11.77
C GLY A 280 -8.01 -2.43 -12.97
N LEU A 281 -8.75 -2.73 -14.04
CA LEU A 281 -8.86 -1.87 -15.23
C LEU A 281 -9.64 -0.58 -14.93
N ALA A 282 -10.67 -0.64 -14.07
CA ALA A 282 -11.41 0.55 -13.66
C ALA A 282 -10.50 1.57 -12.95
N THR A 283 -9.54 1.09 -12.15
CA THR A 283 -8.63 1.92 -11.35
C THR A 283 -7.23 2.12 -11.96
N ASP A 284 -6.97 1.65 -13.18
CA ASP A 284 -5.65 1.69 -13.84
C ASP A 284 -4.52 1.04 -13.03
N ARG A 285 -4.87 -0.05 -12.31
CA ARG A 285 -3.99 -0.72 -11.33
C ARG A 285 -4.13 -2.26 -11.40
N LEU A 286 -4.38 -2.83 -12.57
CA LEU A 286 -4.38 -4.29 -12.74
C LEU A 286 -2.95 -4.81 -12.82
N ALA A 287 -2.36 -5.19 -11.68
CA ALA A 287 -1.03 -5.80 -11.62
C ALA A 287 -1.13 -7.32 -11.50
N VAL A 288 -0.77 -8.04 -12.57
CA VAL A 288 -0.80 -9.49 -12.62
C VAL A 288 0.61 -10.03 -12.41
N GLN A 289 0.77 -10.98 -11.49
CA GLN A 289 2.05 -11.64 -11.26
C GLN A 289 2.20 -12.82 -12.20
N PHE A 290 3.25 -12.78 -13.03
CA PHE A 290 3.65 -13.89 -13.87
C PHE A 290 5.05 -14.37 -13.48
N ASN A 291 5.17 -15.67 -13.26
CA ASN A 291 6.45 -16.30 -12.98
C ASN A 291 7.19 -16.53 -14.29
N PHE A 292 8.03 -15.56 -14.64
CA PHE A 292 8.99 -15.68 -15.73
C PHE A 292 10.23 -16.44 -15.28
N LYS A 293 10.84 -17.20 -16.20
CA LYS A 293 12.18 -17.76 -15.97
C LYS A 293 13.19 -16.62 -15.70
N PRO A 294 14.19 -16.82 -14.81
CA PRO A 294 15.21 -15.81 -14.53
C PRO A 294 15.86 -15.28 -15.81
N GLY A 295 15.96 -13.96 -15.95
CA GLY A 295 16.57 -13.30 -17.12
C GLY A 295 15.86 -13.53 -18.47
N ALA A 296 14.69 -14.14 -18.49
CA ALA A 296 13.99 -14.53 -19.72
C ALA A 296 12.54 -14.04 -19.79
N THR A 297 11.95 -14.14 -20.98
CA THR A 297 10.55 -13.77 -21.28
C THR A 297 9.57 -14.94 -21.15
N ALA A 298 10.04 -16.18 -21.20
CA ALA A 298 9.18 -17.35 -21.09
C ALA A 298 8.68 -17.56 -19.65
N PHE A 299 7.42 -17.99 -19.51
CA PHE A 299 6.89 -18.43 -18.23
C PHE A 299 7.59 -19.72 -17.75
N SER A 300 7.67 -19.90 -16.44
CA SER A 300 7.98 -21.19 -15.82
C SER A 300 6.91 -22.23 -16.20
N GLN A 301 7.30 -23.50 -16.40
CA GLN A 301 6.47 -24.50 -17.08
C GLN A 301 5.15 -24.81 -16.35
N ASP A 302 5.14 -24.78 -15.02
CA ASP A 302 4.06 -25.37 -14.21
C ASP A 302 2.74 -24.57 -14.23
N GLN A 303 2.79 -23.29 -14.65
CA GLN A 303 1.66 -22.37 -14.55
C GLN A 303 1.01 -22.03 -15.91
N GLN A 304 1.54 -22.56 -17.01
CA GLN A 304 1.10 -22.21 -18.37
C GLN A 304 -0.42 -22.40 -18.59
N PRO A 305 -1.07 -23.50 -18.17
CA PRO A 305 -2.51 -23.67 -18.39
C PRO A 305 -3.37 -22.63 -17.66
N GLN A 306 -2.97 -22.22 -16.45
CA GLN A 306 -3.68 -21.19 -15.67
C GLN A 306 -3.48 -19.81 -16.30
N TYR A 307 -2.24 -19.49 -16.69
CA TYR A 307 -1.94 -18.22 -17.35
C TYR A 307 -2.69 -18.05 -18.66
N SER A 308 -2.88 -19.11 -19.45
CA SER A 308 -3.74 -19.03 -20.65
C SER A 308 -5.16 -18.54 -20.33
N LEU A 309 -5.76 -19.03 -19.23
CA LEU A 309 -7.11 -18.60 -18.81
C LEU A 309 -7.12 -17.15 -18.35
N TRP A 310 -6.11 -16.73 -17.58
CA TRP A 310 -5.97 -15.35 -17.14
C TRP A 310 -5.83 -14.41 -18.33
N LEU A 311 -4.94 -14.73 -19.28
CA LEU A 311 -4.70 -13.93 -20.46
C LEU A 311 -5.95 -13.81 -21.34
N SER A 312 -6.72 -14.89 -21.51
CA SER A 312 -8.01 -14.84 -22.21
C SER A 312 -9.03 -13.96 -21.50
N GLU A 313 -9.14 -14.05 -20.18
CA GLU A 313 -10.09 -13.26 -19.39
C GLU A 313 -9.70 -11.77 -19.34
N ILE A 314 -8.40 -11.47 -19.25
CA ILE A 314 -7.86 -10.10 -19.39
C ILE A 314 -8.24 -9.53 -20.75
N ALA A 315 -7.99 -10.28 -21.83
CA ALA A 315 -8.36 -9.86 -23.19
C ALA A 315 -9.85 -9.54 -23.30
N ARG A 316 -10.70 -10.43 -22.78
CA ARG A 316 -12.16 -10.29 -22.81
C ARG A 316 -12.62 -9.01 -22.13
N GLN A 317 -12.09 -8.72 -20.94
CA GLN A 317 -12.47 -7.51 -20.19
C GLN A 317 -11.85 -6.24 -20.78
N SER A 318 -10.60 -6.30 -21.24
CA SER A 318 -9.92 -5.20 -21.93
C SER A 318 -10.67 -4.75 -23.18
N LEU A 319 -11.18 -5.68 -23.99
CA LEU A 319 -11.92 -5.35 -25.23
C LEU A 319 -13.28 -4.68 -24.97
N ARG A 320 -13.82 -4.77 -23.75
CA ARG A 320 -15.06 -4.06 -23.33
C ARG A 320 -14.80 -2.61 -22.94
N GLN A 321 -13.54 -2.25 -22.68
CA GLN A 321 -13.17 -0.87 -22.41
C GLN A 321 -13.19 -0.07 -23.73
N THR A 322 -13.43 1.24 -23.65
CA THR A 322 -13.33 2.16 -24.79
C THR A 322 -11.90 2.61 -25.04
N SER A 323 -11.08 2.69 -24.00
CA SER A 323 -9.65 3.01 -24.05
C SER A 323 -8.80 1.89 -24.67
N CYS A 324 -7.59 2.23 -25.09
CA CYS A 324 -6.54 1.27 -25.40
C CYS A 324 -5.87 0.77 -24.11
N ILE A 325 -5.15 -0.34 -24.18
CA ILE A 325 -4.47 -0.94 -23.02
C ILE A 325 -2.96 -0.88 -23.17
N GLU A 326 -2.27 -0.28 -22.21
CA GLU A 326 -0.84 -0.47 -22.08
C GLU A 326 -0.56 -1.71 -21.24
N VAL A 327 0.20 -2.64 -21.82
CA VAL A 327 0.81 -3.79 -21.15
C VAL A 327 2.18 -3.33 -20.66
N ALA A 328 2.29 -3.06 -19.37
CA ALA A 328 3.45 -2.47 -18.73
C ALA A 328 4.25 -3.55 -17.98
N GLY A 329 5.51 -3.72 -18.36
CA GLY A 329 6.40 -4.67 -17.71
C GLY A 329 7.18 -4.03 -16.58
N HIS A 330 7.34 -4.77 -15.49
CA HIS A 330 8.15 -4.40 -14.34
C HIS A 330 9.12 -5.54 -13.98
N THR A 331 10.31 -5.17 -13.54
CA THR A 331 11.33 -6.09 -13.05
C THR A 331 11.84 -5.64 -11.69
N ARG A 332 12.37 -6.58 -10.92
CA ARG A 332 13.22 -6.26 -9.77
C ARG A 332 14.45 -5.48 -10.24
N ARG A 333 15.07 -4.72 -9.32
CA ARG A 333 16.32 -4.01 -9.57
C ARG A 333 17.44 -5.01 -9.86
N GLY A 334 17.98 -4.94 -11.07
CA GLY A 334 19.16 -5.68 -11.50
C GLY A 334 20.43 -4.84 -11.40
N MET A 335 21.45 -5.23 -12.16
CA MET A 335 22.74 -4.53 -12.20
C MET A 335 22.74 -3.29 -13.09
N SER A 336 21.76 -3.15 -14.00
CA SER A 336 21.69 -2.06 -14.97
C SER A 336 20.23 -1.70 -15.25
N GLU A 337 19.91 -0.43 -15.05
CA GLU A 337 18.58 0.13 -15.32
C GLU A 337 18.16 -0.07 -16.79
N GLN A 338 19.10 0.10 -17.72
CA GLN A 338 18.85 -0.13 -19.15
C GLN A 338 18.50 -1.60 -19.45
N MET A 339 19.16 -2.54 -18.76
CA MET A 339 18.86 -3.97 -18.91
C MET A 339 17.51 -4.32 -18.30
N ASP A 340 17.16 -3.71 -17.17
CA ASP A 340 15.86 -3.88 -16.53
C ASP A 340 14.72 -3.34 -17.41
N GLU A 341 14.88 -2.13 -17.97
CA GLU A 341 13.93 -1.55 -18.92
C GLU A 341 13.75 -2.45 -20.15
N ARG A 342 14.85 -2.93 -20.75
CA ARG A 342 14.79 -3.84 -21.89
C ARG A 342 14.08 -5.15 -21.55
N LEU A 343 14.45 -5.81 -20.45
CA LEU A 343 13.85 -7.08 -20.05
C LEU A 343 12.35 -6.92 -19.74
N SER A 344 11.99 -5.84 -19.05
CA SER A 344 10.61 -5.54 -18.71
C SER A 344 9.76 -5.29 -19.97
N LEU A 345 10.28 -4.56 -20.96
CA LEU A 345 9.61 -4.36 -22.26
C LEU A 345 9.42 -5.69 -22.99
N GLN A 346 10.47 -6.52 -23.09
CA GLN A 346 10.39 -7.82 -23.76
C GLN A 346 9.35 -8.75 -23.12
N ARG A 347 9.22 -8.74 -21.79
CA ARG A 347 8.18 -9.49 -21.06
C ARG A 347 6.79 -8.95 -21.34
N ALA A 348 6.62 -7.63 -21.38
CA ALA A 348 5.35 -7.01 -21.73
C ALA A 348 4.93 -7.33 -23.18
N GLU A 349 5.87 -7.27 -24.13
CA GLU A 349 5.62 -7.65 -25.52
C GLU A 349 5.24 -9.12 -25.65
N PHE A 350 5.94 -10.01 -24.95
CA PHE A 350 5.63 -11.43 -24.93
C PHE A 350 4.21 -11.70 -24.43
N VAL A 351 3.80 -11.06 -23.33
CA VAL A 351 2.44 -11.19 -22.79
C VAL A 351 1.40 -10.62 -23.76
N ARG A 352 1.65 -9.44 -24.31
CA ARG A 352 0.79 -8.83 -25.34
C ARG A 352 0.63 -9.75 -26.56
N GLN A 353 1.71 -10.34 -27.06
CA GLN A 353 1.68 -11.28 -28.19
C GLN A 353 0.89 -12.54 -27.87
N LYS A 354 1.05 -13.11 -26.67
CA LYS A 354 0.24 -14.26 -26.24
C LYS A 354 -1.26 -13.94 -26.20
N ILE A 355 -1.62 -12.75 -25.70
CA ILE A 355 -3.02 -12.31 -25.72
C ILE A 355 -3.51 -12.12 -27.17
N ALA A 356 -2.72 -11.44 -27.99
CA ALA A 356 -3.04 -11.17 -29.40
C ALA A 356 -3.21 -12.44 -30.23
N ALA A 357 -2.42 -13.49 -29.97
CA ALA A 357 -2.54 -14.77 -30.66
C ALA A 357 -3.90 -15.44 -30.40
N ALA A 358 -4.45 -15.29 -29.19
CA ALA A 358 -5.78 -15.79 -28.85
C ALA A 358 -6.91 -14.80 -29.23
N ASN A 359 -6.62 -13.50 -29.26
CA ASN A 359 -7.59 -12.43 -29.53
C ASN A 359 -6.96 -11.33 -30.42
N PRO A 360 -7.00 -11.47 -31.76
CA PRO A 360 -6.34 -10.53 -32.67
C PRO A 360 -6.77 -9.06 -32.53
N ALA A 361 -8.02 -8.82 -32.11
CA ALA A 361 -8.53 -7.47 -31.85
C ALA A 361 -7.75 -6.73 -30.74
N PHE A 362 -7.19 -7.46 -29.78
CA PHE A 362 -6.38 -6.88 -28.70
C PHE A 362 -5.10 -6.24 -29.24
N ALA A 363 -4.50 -6.81 -30.30
CA ALA A 363 -3.23 -6.34 -30.85
C ALA A 363 -3.29 -4.88 -31.32
N LYS A 364 -4.42 -4.48 -31.92
CA LYS A 364 -4.64 -3.12 -32.44
C LYS A 364 -5.03 -2.11 -31.35
N ARG A 365 -5.46 -2.60 -30.18
CA ARG A 365 -5.92 -1.79 -29.04
C ARG A 365 -4.99 -1.90 -27.85
N SER A 366 -3.75 -2.32 -28.07
CA SER A 366 -2.76 -2.44 -27.00
C SER A 366 -1.34 -2.09 -27.45
N GLN A 367 -0.58 -1.52 -26.52
CA GLN A 367 0.84 -1.26 -26.65
C GLN A 367 1.62 -1.91 -25.51
N ALA A 368 2.91 -2.19 -25.72
CA ALA A 368 3.79 -2.68 -24.66
C ALA A 368 4.73 -1.57 -24.20
N LYS A 369 5.04 -1.52 -22.90
CA LYS A 369 6.02 -0.59 -22.33
C LYS A 369 6.84 -1.28 -21.25
N GLY A 370 8.14 -1.03 -21.21
CA GLY A 370 9.01 -1.43 -20.12
C GLY A 370 9.24 -0.29 -19.14
N TYR A 371 9.08 -0.55 -17.85
CA TYR A 371 9.40 0.41 -16.77
C TYR A 371 10.61 0.00 -15.94
N GLY A 372 11.23 -1.14 -16.25
CA GLY A 372 12.32 -1.71 -15.47
C GLY A 372 11.98 -1.81 -13.98
N SER A 373 12.91 -1.38 -13.14
CA SER A 373 12.76 -1.35 -11.69
C SER A 373 12.39 0.02 -11.12
N GLN A 374 12.21 1.06 -11.95
CA GLN A 374 11.93 2.43 -11.50
C GLN A 374 10.60 2.55 -10.72
N ARG A 375 9.68 1.62 -10.95
CA ARG A 375 8.34 1.60 -10.35
C ARG A 375 8.16 0.40 -9.40
N ALA A 376 9.19 0.12 -8.60
CA ALA A 376 9.11 -0.87 -7.54
C ALA A 376 8.04 -0.46 -6.51
N ILE A 377 7.20 -1.42 -6.12
CA ILE A 377 6.21 -1.27 -5.05
C ILE A 377 6.91 -1.46 -3.71
N VAL A 378 7.67 -2.54 -3.55
CA VAL A 378 8.39 -2.84 -2.31
C VAL A 378 9.77 -2.20 -2.36
N GLY A 379 10.56 -2.54 -3.38
CA GLY A 379 11.83 -1.88 -3.71
C GLY A 379 13.01 -2.27 -2.84
N THR A 380 12.91 -3.36 -2.07
CA THR A 380 13.98 -3.78 -1.14
C THR A 380 15.17 -4.44 -1.82
N GLY A 381 15.02 -4.93 -3.05
CA GLY A 381 16.10 -5.55 -3.82
C GLY A 381 16.64 -6.86 -3.22
N LYS A 382 15.83 -7.56 -2.41
CA LYS A 382 16.23 -8.81 -1.74
C LYS A 382 16.19 -10.01 -2.71
N GLY A 383 15.49 -9.89 -3.84
CA GLY A 383 15.46 -10.91 -4.89
C GLY A 383 14.73 -12.18 -4.47
N ASN A 384 13.80 -12.09 -3.53
CA ASN A 384 13.07 -13.23 -2.97
C ASN A 384 11.54 -12.97 -2.97
N ASP A 385 10.76 -13.73 -2.20
CA ASP A 385 9.30 -13.59 -2.19
C ASP A 385 8.84 -12.24 -1.62
N SER A 386 9.65 -11.55 -0.82
CA SER A 386 9.26 -10.27 -0.23
C SER A 386 9.14 -9.13 -1.23
N ASP A 387 9.85 -9.21 -2.36
CA ASP A 387 9.78 -8.24 -3.45
C ASP A 387 9.18 -8.83 -4.75
N ALA A 388 8.42 -9.92 -4.63
CA ALA A 388 7.75 -10.55 -5.78
C ALA A 388 6.85 -9.58 -6.56
N LEU A 389 6.22 -8.62 -5.87
CA LEU A 389 5.39 -7.57 -6.50
C LEU A 389 6.17 -6.65 -7.44
N ASP A 390 7.49 -6.54 -7.30
CA ASP A 390 8.32 -5.71 -8.18
C ASP A 390 8.52 -6.36 -9.55
N GLN A 391 8.23 -7.66 -9.68
CA GLN A 391 8.15 -8.37 -10.96
C GLN A 391 6.69 -8.67 -11.31
N ARG A 392 6.12 -7.85 -12.20
CA ARG A 392 4.70 -7.94 -12.58
C ARG A 392 4.46 -7.41 -13.99
N ILE A 393 3.30 -7.74 -14.52
CA ILE A 393 2.74 -7.08 -15.71
C ILE A 393 1.53 -6.26 -15.26
N GLU A 394 1.60 -4.96 -15.46
CA GLU A 394 0.48 -4.05 -15.25
C GLU A 394 -0.32 -3.87 -16.55
N PHE A 395 -1.64 -3.87 -16.44
CA PHE A 395 -2.55 -3.49 -17.51
C PHE A 395 -3.27 -2.22 -17.09
N LYS A 396 -3.13 -1.16 -17.89
CA LYS A 396 -3.76 0.14 -17.60
C LYS A 396 -4.39 0.72 -18.85
N LYS A 397 -5.42 1.53 -18.65
CA LYS A 397 -6.05 2.26 -19.75
C LYS A 397 -5.12 3.39 -20.20
N VAL A 398 -5.03 3.55 -21.50
CA VAL A 398 -4.34 4.66 -22.16
C VAL A 398 -5.21 5.16 -23.32
N SER A 399 -4.94 6.38 -23.77
CA SER A 399 -5.52 6.86 -25.02
C SER A 399 -5.12 5.93 -26.16
N CYS A 400 -6.08 5.66 -27.04
CA CYS A 400 -5.77 5.33 -28.43
C CYS A 400 -5.40 6.66 -29.13
#